data_AF-E6KSU4-F1
#
_entry.id   AF-E6KSU4-F1
#
_cell.length_a   1.000
_cell.length_b   1.000
_cell.length_c   1.000
_cell.angle_alpha   90.00
_cell.angle_beta   90.00
_cell.angle_gamma   90.00
#
_symmetry.space_group_name_H-M   'P 1'
#
loop_
_entity.id
_entity.type
_entity.pdbx_description
1 polymer ?
#
loop_
_entity_poly.entity_id
_entity_poly.type
_entity_poly.pdbx_seq_one_letter_code
_entity_poly.pdbx_strand_id
1 'polypeptide(L)'
;MSTTKTRRLDLRLTDKQDTLIRRAAEQEGRSVSEFTLSTVTMEAQRRLADQRVFILSEEDHARFEEILQTPLKDDPKLRKLLNRPSPFGTHIDLDDPRTPER
;
A
#
# COMPACT_ATOMS: atom_id res chain seq x y z
N MET A 1 -5.23 -13.28 15.38
CA MET A 1 -6.33 -14.13 14.87
C MET A 1 -5.94 -14.60 13.47
N SER A 2 -5.92 -15.91 13.22
CA SER A 2 -5.53 -16.45 11.91
C SER A 2 -6.64 -16.17 10.89
N THR A 3 -6.33 -15.42 9.83
CA THR A 3 -7.24 -15.19 8.71
C THR A 3 -7.43 -16.47 7.90
N THR A 4 -8.66 -16.96 7.78
CA THR A 4 -8.99 -18.16 7.00
C THR A 4 -8.75 -17.93 5.51
N LYS A 5 -7.99 -18.82 4.86
CA LYS A 5 -7.73 -18.78 3.41
C LYS A 5 -8.96 -19.31 2.66
N THR A 6 -9.69 -18.44 1.96
CA THR A 6 -10.97 -18.78 1.28
C THR A 6 -10.87 -18.93 -0.23
N ARG A 7 -9.71 -18.61 -0.85
CA ARG A 7 -9.52 -18.63 -2.30
C ARG A 7 -8.32 -19.50 -2.70
N ARG A 8 -8.38 -20.06 -3.90
CA ARG A 8 -7.30 -20.83 -4.53
C ARG A 8 -6.67 -20.06 -5.68
N LEU A 9 -5.38 -20.29 -5.90
CA LEU A 9 -4.59 -19.75 -7.00
C LEU A 9 -3.91 -20.93 -7.69
N ASP A 10 -4.46 -21.34 -8.83
CA ASP A 10 -3.94 -22.46 -9.63
C ASP A 10 -3.04 -21.93 -10.76
N LEU A 11 -1.77 -22.34 -10.77
CA LEU A 11 -0.76 -21.87 -11.72
C LEU A 11 -0.07 -23.04 -12.40
N ARG A 12 0.23 -22.88 -13.70
CA ARG A 12 1.10 -23.80 -14.43
C ARG A 12 2.53 -23.25 -14.43
N LEU A 13 3.48 -24.12 -14.16
CA LEU A 13 4.90 -23.79 -14.10
C LEU A 13 5.67 -24.65 -15.11
N THR A 14 6.74 -24.10 -15.65
CA THR A 14 7.78 -24.89 -16.31
C THR A 14 8.65 -25.59 -15.26
N ASP A 15 9.32 -26.69 -15.62
CA ASP A 15 10.22 -27.42 -14.71
C ASP A 15 11.31 -26.53 -14.10
N LYS A 16 11.81 -25.58 -14.91
CA LYS A 16 12.80 -24.58 -14.46
C LYS A 16 12.23 -23.66 -13.38
N GLN A 17 10.97 -23.21 -13.53
CA GLN A 17 10.31 -22.36 -12.54
C GLN A 17 10.01 -23.13 -11.26
N ASP A 18 9.48 -24.36 -11.36
CA ASP A 18 9.17 -25.18 -10.19
C ASP A 18 10.45 -25.49 -9.37
N THR A 19 11.52 -25.93 -10.04
CA THR A 19 12.81 -26.21 -9.40
C THR A 19 13.38 -24.96 -8.69
N LEU A 20 13.34 -23.80 -9.36
CA LEU A 20 13.86 -22.56 -8.79
C LEU A 20 13.06 -22.11 -7.56
N ILE A 21 11.73 -22.15 -7.64
CA ILE A 21 10.84 -21.73 -6.55
C ILE A 21 10.98 -22.66 -5.35
N ARG A 22 11.03 -23.98 -5.57
CA ARG A 22 11.24 -24.95 -4.48
C ARG A 22 12.54 -24.72 -3.74
N ARG A 23 13.64 -24.56 -4.48
CA ARG A 23 14.95 -24.30 -3.89
C ARG A 23 14.97 -23.00 -3.06
N ALA A 24 14.32 -21.94 -3.55
CA ALA A 24 14.22 -20.69 -2.81
C ALA A 24 13.40 -20.86 -1.51
N ALA A 25 12.27 -21.55 -1.58
CA ALA A 25 11.44 -21.84 -0.41
C ALA A 25 12.18 -22.69 0.64
N GLU A 26 12.92 -23.72 0.19
CA GLU A 26 13.76 -24.56 1.05
C GLU A 26 14.85 -23.75 1.75
N GLN A 27 15.52 -22.85 1.03
CA GLN A 27 16.56 -21.98 1.61
C GLN A 27 16.00 -21.04 2.69
N GLU A 28 14.75 -20.61 2.58
CA GLU A 28 14.06 -19.82 3.60
C GLU A 28 13.38 -20.66 4.69
N GLY A 29 13.44 -21.99 4.61
CA GLY A 29 12.76 -22.89 5.56
C GLY A 29 11.23 -22.79 5.51
N ARG A 30 10.68 -22.42 4.35
CA ARG A 30 9.24 -22.17 4.15
C ARG A 30 8.64 -23.18 3.21
N SER A 31 7.33 -23.39 3.33
CA SER A 31 6.59 -24.14 2.30
C SER A 31 6.56 -23.36 0.98
N VAL A 32 6.53 -24.07 -0.14
CA VAL A 32 6.41 -23.46 -1.48
C VAL A 32 5.22 -22.50 -1.57
N SER A 33 4.08 -22.89 -1.00
CA SER A 33 2.87 -22.06 -0.98
C SER A 33 3.05 -20.78 -0.16
N GLU A 34 3.69 -20.87 1.01
CA GLU A 34 3.95 -19.69 1.85
C GLU A 34 4.94 -18.74 1.18
N PHE A 35 6.06 -19.26 0.70
CA PHE A 35 7.08 -18.49 -0.01
C PHE A 35 6.48 -17.76 -1.22
N THR A 36 5.72 -18.49 -2.04
CA THR A 36 5.10 -17.94 -3.26
C THR A 36 4.08 -16.86 -2.91
N LEU A 37 3.14 -17.14 -1.99
CA LEU A 37 2.12 -16.17 -1.61
C LEU A 37 2.73 -14.92 -0.97
N SER A 38 3.74 -15.08 -0.11
CA SER A 38 4.44 -13.95 0.52
C SER A 38 5.12 -13.08 -0.53
N THR A 39 5.88 -13.70 -1.44
CA THR A 39 6.64 -12.99 -2.48
C THR A 39 5.72 -12.26 -3.45
N VAL A 40 4.69 -12.93 -3.96
CA VAL A 40 3.72 -12.35 -4.90
C VAL A 40 2.90 -11.24 -4.24
N THR A 41 2.50 -11.41 -2.98
CA THR A 41 1.76 -10.36 -2.23
C THR A 41 2.63 -9.12 -2.04
N MET A 42 3.88 -9.29 -1.63
CA MET A 42 4.81 -8.19 -1.44
C MET A 42 5.05 -7.42 -2.75
N GLU A 43 5.26 -8.13 -3.87
CA GLU A 43 5.42 -7.44 -5.16
C GLU A 43 4.13 -6.75 -5.60
N ALA A 44 2.97 -7.40 -5.43
CA ALA A 44 1.69 -6.77 -5.75
C ALA A 44 1.50 -5.47 -4.95
N GLN A 45 1.81 -5.47 -3.65
CA GLN A 45 1.75 -4.28 -2.80
C GLN A 45 2.72 -3.19 -3.28
N ARG A 46 3.96 -3.55 -3.62
CA ARG A 46 4.95 -2.61 -4.14
C ARG A 46 4.47 -1.97 -5.45
N ARG A 47 3.99 -2.76 -6.40
CA ARG A 47 3.47 -2.24 -7.67
C ARG A 47 2.26 -1.33 -7.50
N LEU A 48 1.37 -1.67 -6.56
CA LEU A 48 0.22 -0.82 -6.22
C LEU A 48 0.66 0.47 -5.51
N ALA A 49 1.68 0.43 -4.66
CA ALA A 49 2.22 1.62 -4.02
C ALA A 49 2.94 2.56 -5.02
N ASP A 50 3.60 1.97 -6.04
CA ASP A 50 4.22 2.70 -7.13
C ASP A 50 3.19 3.25 -8.15
N GLN A 51 1.91 2.90 -8.01
CA GLN A 51 0.86 3.34 -8.93
C GLN A 51 0.61 4.84 -8.79
N ARG A 52 0.85 5.58 -9.88
CA ARG A 52 0.68 7.04 -9.95
C ARG A 52 -0.61 7.49 -10.62
N VAL A 53 -1.31 6.58 -11.29
CA VAL A 53 -2.52 6.87 -12.05
C VAL A 53 -3.66 6.00 -11.52
N PHE A 54 -4.70 6.65 -11.03
CA PHE A 54 -5.93 6.02 -10.58
C PHE A 54 -7.01 6.30 -11.61
N ILE A 55 -7.59 5.23 -12.15
CA ILE A 55 -8.72 5.33 -13.08
C ILE A 55 -9.97 5.17 -12.23
N LEU A 56 -10.78 6.22 -12.16
CA LEU A 56 -12.04 6.24 -11.43
C LEU A 56 -13.20 6.23 -12.43
N SER A 57 -14.33 5.64 -12.01
CA SER A 57 -15.59 5.90 -12.69
C SER A 57 -16.00 7.37 -12.49
N GLU A 58 -16.93 7.88 -13.29
CA GLU A 58 -17.41 9.26 -13.13
C GLU A 58 -18.06 9.47 -11.75
N GLU A 59 -18.77 8.47 -11.24
CA GLU A 59 -19.36 8.47 -9.88
C GLU A 59 -18.28 8.51 -8.80
N ASP A 60 -17.25 7.66 -8.89
CA ASP A 60 -16.15 7.63 -7.92
C ASP A 60 -15.33 8.93 -7.96
N HIS A 61 -15.17 9.52 -9.15
CA HIS A 61 -14.48 10.79 -9.33
C HIS A 61 -15.26 11.94 -8.66
N ALA A 62 -16.57 12.05 -8.91
CA ALA A 62 -17.41 13.07 -8.28
C ALA A 62 -17.39 12.96 -6.74
N ARG A 63 -17.49 11.73 -6.21
CA ARG A 63 -17.37 11.47 -4.78
C ARG A 63 -16.00 11.86 -4.22
N PHE A 64 -14.93 11.57 -4.96
CA PHE A 64 -13.58 11.95 -4.58
C PHE A 64 -13.42 13.47 -4.51
N GLU A 65 -13.94 14.19 -5.50
CA GLU A 65 -13.92 15.65 -5.54
C GLU A 65 -14.71 16.27 -4.38
N GLU A 66 -15.87 15.73 -4.05
CA GLU A 66 -16.69 16.18 -2.91
C GLU A 66 -15.96 16.03 -1.57
N ILE A 67 -15.19 14.93 -1.41
CA ILE A 67 -14.34 14.71 -0.24
C ILE A 67 -13.20 15.74 -0.19
N LEU A 68 -12.56 16.05 -1.33
CA LEU A 68 -11.48 17.03 -1.39
C LEU A 68 -11.96 18.46 -1.07
N GLN A 69 -13.18 18.81 -1.47
CA GLN A 69 -13.78 20.11 -1.19
C GLN A 69 -14.31 20.23 0.25
N THR A 70 -14.47 19.10 0.95
CA THR A 70 -14.97 19.11 2.33
C THR A 70 -13.90 19.70 3.26
N PRO A 71 -14.22 20.76 4.03
CA PRO A 71 -13.27 21.32 4.98
C PRO A 71 -12.86 20.28 6.02
N LEU A 72 -11.56 20.27 6.34
CA LEU A 72 -11.02 19.38 7.37
C LEU A 72 -11.73 19.67 8.70
N LYS A 73 -12.43 18.65 9.22
CA LYS A 73 -12.97 18.73 10.58
C LYS A 73 -11.80 18.78 11.56
N ASP A 74 -11.91 19.60 12.59
CA ASP A 74 -10.87 19.71 13.62
C ASP A 74 -10.72 18.35 14.34
N ASP A 75 -9.68 17.60 13.97
CA ASP A 75 -9.34 16.32 14.57
C ASP A 75 -8.16 16.51 15.55
N PRO A 76 -8.37 16.35 16.87
CA PRO A 76 -7.33 16.54 17.86
C PRO A 76 -6.13 15.58 17.69
N LYS A 77 -6.32 14.41 17.08
CA LYS A 77 -5.22 13.48 16.76
C LYS A 77 -4.39 13.99 15.59
N LEU A 78 -5.03 14.55 14.57
CA LEU A 78 -4.34 15.12 13.41
C LEU A 78 -3.50 16.33 13.83
N ARG A 79 -4.08 17.22 14.66
CA ARG A 79 -3.36 18.38 15.22
C ARG A 79 -2.14 17.95 16.03
N LYS A 80 -2.29 16.93 16.88
CA LYS A 80 -1.17 16.35 17.65
C LYS A 80 -0.10 15.73 16.75
N LEU A 81 -0.48 15.12 15.63
CA LEU A 81 0.45 14.53 14.67
C LEU A 81 1.31 15.61 13.98
N LEU A 82 0.68 16.69 13.51
CA LEU A 82 1.34 17.79 12.82
C LEU A 82 2.28 18.58 13.75
N ASN A 83 1.90 18.73 15.02
CA ASN A 83 2.74 19.36 16.05
C ASN A 83 3.88 18.47 16.55
N ARG A 84 3.96 17.20 16.13
CA ARG A 84 5.05 16.31 16.53
C ARG A 84 6.31 16.66 15.73
N PRO A 85 7.50 16.69 16.36
CA PRO A 85 8.75 16.83 15.62
C PRO A 85 8.87 15.73 14.58
N SER A 86 9.04 16.16 13.32
CA SER A 86 9.18 15.25 12.18
C SER A 86 10.56 14.58 12.25
N PRO A 87 10.63 13.23 12.07
CA PRO A 87 11.91 12.55 11.96
C PRO A 87 12.67 12.91 10.68
N PHE A 88 12.02 13.61 9.74
CA PHE A 88 12.59 14.07 8.48
C PHE A 88 12.94 15.56 8.46
N GLY A 89 12.87 16.26 9.61
CA GLY A 89 13.24 17.68 9.74
C GLY A 89 12.21 18.68 9.19
N THR A 90 11.20 18.24 8.45
CA THR A 90 10.13 19.12 7.93
C THR A 90 9.05 19.31 8.99
N HIS A 91 8.98 20.49 9.61
CA HIS A 91 7.76 20.93 10.28
C HIS A 91 6.77 21.35 9.19
N ILE A 92 5.63 20.68 9.09
CA ILE A 92 4.54 21.10 8.20
C ILE A 92 3.72 22.10 9.00
N ASP A 93 4.06 23.37 8.84
CA ASP A 93 3.37 24.48 9.47
C ASP A 93 2.15 24.82 8.60
N LEU A 94 0.97 24.33 8.97
CA LEU A 94 -0.26 24.54 8.18
C LEU A 94 -0.73 26.00 8.18
N ASP A 95 -0.17 26.82 9.07
CA ASP A 95 -0.49 28.24 9.21
C ASP A 95 0.59 29.16 8.57
N ASP A 96 1.64 28.61 7.94
CA ASP A 96 2.66 29.42 7.23
C ASP A 96 2.08 29.93 5.89
N PRO A 97 1.97 31.26 5.70
CA PRO A 97 1.45 31.88 4.47
C PRO A 97 2.34 31.65 3.24
N ARG A 98 3.51 31.01 3.39
CA ARG A 98 4.43 30.68 2.28
C ARG A 98 4.27 29.26 1.75
N THR A 99 3.29 28.49 2.21
CA THR A 99 2.95 27.20 1.60
C THR A 99 2.45 27.48 0.17
N PRO A 100 3.22 27.22 -0.89
CA PRO A 100 2.77 27.56 -2.24
C PRO A 100 1.69 26.56 -2.62
N GLU A 101 0.54 27.08 -3.07
CA GLU A 101 -0.49 26.30 -3.76
C GLU A 101 0.19 25.40 -4.81
N ARG A 102 0.11 24.08 -4.62
CA ARG A 102 0.45 23.07 -5.63
C ARG A 102 -0.46 21.88 -5.52
#